data_AF-A0A956YLY9-F1
#
_entry.id   AF-A0A956YLY9-F1
#
_cell.length_a   1.000
_cell.length_b   1.000
_cell.length_c   1.000
_cell.angle_alpha   90.00
_cell.angle_beta   90.00
_cell.angle_gamma   90.00
#
_symmetry.space_group_name_H-M   'P 1'
#
loop_
_entity.id
_entity.type
_entity.pdbx_description
1 polymer ?
#
loop_
_entity_poly.entity_id
_entity_poly.type
_entity_poly.pdbx_seq_one_letter_code
_entity_poly.pdbx_strand_id
1 'polypeptide(L)'
;MEVQTNHNRQVMLQRVKTFWLVGVLQESLHGAEMIDLSMTYRTNAVANYAMADWQQPDNLLPDEVFDTPLPIGTSITKVYDEAEGTLLIMGEPGAGKTTILLQLVSDLLLRAQMEATHPIPVVFSLASWAGNLPLGDWMVNELANRYEVPRRLGQEWLKNGALLPLLDGLDEVEQEKRVACALAINQFRQKYMSMPTVVTCRIKDY
;
A
#
# COMPACT_ATOMS: atom_id res chain seq x y z
N MET A 1 27.18 -13.98 0.20
CA MET A 1 25.96 -13.39 0.81
C MET A 1 25.09 -12.72 -0.26
N GLU A 2 25.65 -11.84 -1.09
CA GLU A 2 24.92 -11.09 -2.14
C GLU A 2 24.14 -11.96 -3.14
N VAL A 3 24.71 -13.09 -3.58
CA VAL A 3 24.03 -14.04 -4.49
C VAL A 3 22.77 -14.65 -3.87
N GLN A 4 22.81 -15.01 -2.58
CA GLN A 4 21.67 -15.59 -1.87
C GLN A 4 20.57 -14.53 -1.63
N THR A 5 20.97 -13.29 -1.32
CA THR A 5 20.05 -12.16 -1.17
C THR A 5 19.32 -11.86 -2.47
N ASN A 6 20.04 -11.86 -3.60
CA ASN A 6 19.44 -11.66 -4.92
C ASN A 6 18.49 -12.82 -5.29
N HIS A 7 18.89 -14.06 -5.03
CA HIS A 7 18.03 -15.23 -5.27
C HIS A 7 16.72 -15.16 -4.46
N ASN A 8 16.79 -14.90 -3.15
CA ASN A 8 15.61 -14.79 -2.28
C ASN A 8 14.67 -13.67 -2.76
N ARG A 9 15.24 -12.54 -3.20
CA ARG A 9 14.47 -11.41 -3.74
C ARG A 9 13.75 -11.80 -5.03
N GLN A 10 14.43 -12.46 -5.97
CA GLN A 10 13.80 -12.91 -7.23
C GLN A 10 12.68 -13.92 -6.98
N VAL A 11 12.87 -14.87 -6.06
CA VAL A 11 11.82 -15.81 -5.65
C VAL A 11 10.61 -15.04 -5.10
N MET A 12 10.83 -14.02 -4.27
CA MET A 12 9.73 -13.23 -3.71
C MET A 12 8.97 -12.45 -4.79
N LEU A 13 9.68 -11.78 -5.71
CA LEU A 13 9.04 -11.07 -6.83
C LEU A 13 8.18 -12.02 -7.68
N GLN A 14 8.68 -13.23 -7.93
CA GLN A 14 7.92 -14.22 -8.66
C GLN A 14 6.68 -14.70 -7.89
N ARG A 15 6.79 -14.92 -6.57
CA ARG A 15 5.64 -15.29 -5.73
C ARG A 15 4.56 -14.22 -5.72
N VAL A 16 4.93 -12.93 -5.59
CA VAL A 16 3.96 -11.81 -5.66
C VAL A 16 3.27 -11.78 -7.02
N LYS A 17 4.05 -11.90 -8.11
CA LYS A 17 3.51 -11.94 -9.48
C LYS A 17 2.50 -13.08 -9.67
N THR A 18 2.86 -14.30 -9.27
CA THR A 18 1.99 -15.47 -9.43
C THR A 18 0.73 -15.35 -8.58
N PHE A 19 0.85 -14.93 -7.33
CA PHE A 19 -0.31 -14.86 -6.43
C PHE A 19 -1.28 -13.75 -6.86
N TRP A 20 -0.80 -12.52 -7.08
CA TRP A 20 -1.68 -11.37 -7.26
C TRP A 20 -2.00 -11.05 -8.72
N LEU A 21 -1.03 -11.15 -9.64
CA LEU A 21 -1.30 -10.79 -11.03
C LEU A 21 -1.95 -11.94 -11.80
N VAL A 22 -1.42 -13.15 -11.65
CA VAL A 22 -1.98 -14.34 -12.32
C VAL A 22 -3.22 -14.84 -11.58
N GLY A 23 -3.18 -14.92 -10.25
CA GLY A 23 -4.28 -15.46 -9.45
C GLY A 23 -5.46 -14.52 -9.23
N VAL A 24 -5.25 -13.19 -9.16
CA VAL A 24 -6.32 -12.24 -8.78
C VAL A 24 -6.63 -11.25 -9.89
N LEU A 25 -5.63 -10.60 -10.48
CA LEU A 25 -5.87 -9.57 -11.50
C LEU A 25 -6.42 -10.17 -12.80
N GLN A 26 -5.85 -11.27 -13.30
CA GLN A 26 -6.35 -11.94 -14.51
C GLN A 26 -7.78 -12.47 -14.33
N GLU A 27 -8.08 -13.04 -13.16
CA GLU A 27 -9.46 -13.43 -12.82
C GLU A 27 -10.35 -12.20 -12.72
N SER A 28 -9.93 -11.10 -12.11
CA SER A 28 -10.76 -9.89 -12.01
C SER A 28 -11.07 -9.27 -13.39
N LEU A 29 -10.22 -9.51 -14.39
CA LEU A 29 -10.37 -8.95 -15.72
C LEU A 29 -11.24 -9.79 -16.67
N HIS A 30 -11.47 -11.10 -16.46
CA HIS A 30 -12.35 -11.99 -17.26
C HIS A 30 -12.53 -11.66 -18.78
N GLY A 31 -11.46 -11.24 -19.48
CA GLY A 31 -11.51 -10.87 -20.91
C GLY A 31 -12.08 -9.49 -21.26
N ALA A 32 -12.36 -8.63 -20.27
CA ALA A 32 -12.66 -7.22 -20.46
C ALA A 32 -11.38 -6.39 -20.60
N GLU A 33 -11.42 -5.35 -21.44
CA GLU A 33 -10.35 -4.34 -21.48
C GLU A 33 -10.23 -3.65 -20.11
N MET A 34 -9.01 -3.24 -19.74
CA MET A 34 -8.81 -2.41 -18.55
C MET A 34 -9.64 -1.14 -18.70
N ILE A 35 -10.55 -0.92 -17.75
CA ILE A 35 -11.33 0.32 -17.70
C ILE A 35 -10.42 1.40 -17.11
N ASP A 36 -10.27 2.51 -17.84
CA ASP A 36 -9.64 3.71 -17.29
C ASP A 36 -10.48 4.25 -16.14
N LEU A 37 -9.95 4.12 -14.92
CA LEU A 37 -10.61 4.63 -13.72
C LEU A 37 -10.39 6.14 -13.62
N SER A 38 -11.48 6.87 -13.35
CA SER A 38 -11.39 8.28 -13.00
C SER A 38 -10.76 8.42 -11.62
N MET A 39 -9.75 9.27 -11.50
CA MET A 39 -9.04 9.55 -10.26
C MET A 39 -9.13 11.03 -9.91
N THR A 40 -9.19 11.33 -8.63
CA THR A 40 -9.06 12.68 -8.08
C THR A 40 -7.93 12.66 -7.07
N TYR A 41 -6.91 13.49 -7.29
CA TYR A 41 -5.83 13.66 -6.31
C TYR A 41 -6.31 14.61 -5.21
N ARG A 42 -6.12 14.22 -3.95
CA ARG A 42 -6.51 15.01 -2.78
C ARG A 42 -5.30 15.33 -1.93
N THR A 43 -4.89 16.60 -1.93
CA THR A 43 -3.84 17.07 -1.02
C THR A 43 -4.41 17.20 0.41
N ASN A 44 -3.62 16.88 1.43
CA ASN A 44 -3.97 17.06 2.84
C ASN A 44 -5.17 16.26 3.38
N ALA A 45 -5.62 15.19 2.69
CA ALA A 45 -6.69 14.34 3.21
C ALA A 45 -6.40 13.89 4.67
N VAL A 46 -5.14 13.58 5.00
CA VAL A 46 -4.68 13.08 6.32
C VAL A 46 -4.22 14.17 7.29
N ALA A 47 -4.21 15.44 6.89
CA ALA A 47 -3.66 16.53 7.70
C ALA A 47 -4.47 16.80 8.99
N ASN A 48 -5.76 16.46 9.03
CA ASN A 48 -6.66 16.84 10.13
C ASN A 48 -6.56 15.99 11.41
N TYR A 49 -5.76 14.92 11.47
CA TYR A 49 -5.64 14.08 12.68
C TYR A 49 -4.26 14.12 13.38
N ALA A 50 -3.21 14.60 12.71
CA ALA A 50 -1.85 14.57 13.25
C ALA A 50 -1.41 15.86 13.98
N MET A 51 -2.25 16.90 14.03
CA MET A 51 -1.88 18.23 14.51
C MET A 51 -2.75 18.76 15.66
N ALA A 52 -3.02 17.95 16.69
CA ALA A 52 -3.67 18.45 17.91
C ALA A 52 -2.74 19.32 18.79
N ASP A 53 -1.43 19.40 18.50
CA ASP A 53 -0.43 20.04 19.38
C ASP A 53 0.46 21.12 18.73
N TRP A 54 0.21 21.51 17.47
CA TRP A 54 0.92 22.64 16.85
C TRP A 54 -0.04 23.82 16.73
N GLN A 55 0.28 24.92 17.42
CA GLN A 55 -0.39 26.20 17.21
C GLN A 55 -0.29 26.55 15.73
N GLN A 56 -1.43 26.47 15.04
CA GLN A 56 -1.55 26.91 13.66
C GLN A 56 -1.13 28.39 13.60
N PRO A 57 -0.29 28.81 12.64
CA PRO A 57 -0.22 30.21 12.30
C PRO A 57 -1.61 30.65 11.81
N ASP A 58 -2.15 31.74 12.36
CA ASP A 58 -3.53 32.26 12.22
C ASP A 58 -4.07 32.48 10.78
N ASN A 59 -3.34 32.07 9.73
CA ASN A 59 -3.62 32.40 8.32
C ASN A 59 -3.83 31.20 7.37
N LEU A 60 -3.95 29.96 7.85
CA LEU A 60 -4.35 28.83 6.99
C LEU A 60 -5.79 28.42 7.32
N LEU A 61 -6.71 28.64 6.36
CA LEU A 61 -8.09 28.21 6.48
C LEU A 61 -8.14 26.67 6.61
N PRO A 62 -8.93 26.08 7.53
CA PRO A 62 -8.96 24.64 7.78
C PRO A 62 -9.49 23.74 6.63
N ASP A 63 -9.92 24.31 5.51
CA ASP A 63 -10.86 23.65 4.58
C ASP A 63 -10.37 23.50 3.13
N GLU A 64 -9.14 23.88 2.78
CA GLU A 64 -8.67 23.72 1.39
C GLU A 64 -8.11 22.30 1.12
N VAL A 65 -9.01 21.32 1.13
CA VAL A 65 -8.78 20.04 0.43
C VAL A 65 -8.90 20.32 -1.06
N PHE A 66 -7.76 20.39 -1.76
CA PHE A 66 -7.75 20.58 -3.20
C PHE A 66 -8.01 19.25 -3.91
N ASP A 67 -9.28 18.97 -4.17
CA ASP A 67 -9.69 17.92 -5.11
C ASP A 67 -9.26 18.35 -6.52
N THR A 68 -8.25 17.67 -7.05
CA THR A 68 -7.75 17.89 -8.39
C THR A 68 -8.08 16.67 -9.25
N PRO A 69 -9.12 16.74 -10.10
CA PRO A 69 -9.42 15.67 -11.04
C PRO A 69 -8.21 15.41 -11.94
N LEU A 70 -7.80 14.15 -12.04
CA LEU A 70 -6.72 13.74 -12.93
C LEU A 70 -7.29 13.43 -14.32
N PRO A 71 -6.52 13.67 -15.40
CA PRO A 71 -6.91 13.24 -16.73
C PRO A 71 -7.25 11.74 -16.76
N ILE A 72 -8.30 11.37 -17.51
CA ILE A 72 -8.66 9.96 -17.72
C ILE A 72 -7.47 9.24 -18.36
N GLY A 73 -7.17 8.02 -17.89
CA GLY A 73 -6.01 7.24 -18.32
C GLY A 73 -4.69 7.64 -17.64
N THR A 74 -4.72 8.51 -16.62
CA THR A 74 -3.53 8.76 -15.78
C THR A 74 -3.10 7.45 -15.12
N SER A 75 -1.82 7.07 -15.28
CA SER A 75 -1.27 5.90 -14.59
C SER A 75 -1.19 6.13 -13.09
N ILE A 76 -1.70 5.18 -12.30
CA ILE A 76 -1.56 5.19 -10.84
C ILE A 76 -0.09 5.22 -10.39
N THR A 77 0.81 4.64 -11.18
CA THR A 77 2.25 4.61 -10.89
C THR A 77 2.86 6.00 -10.98
N LYS A 78 2.38 6.84 -11.92
CA LYS A 78 2.77 8.24 -11.99
C LYS A 78 2.32 9.01 -10.75
N VAL A 79 1.08 8.80 -10.31
CA VAL A 79 0.54 9.42 -9.08
C VAL A 79 1.33 8.98 -7.84
N TYR A 80 1.69 7.70 -7.78
CA TYR A 80 2.54 7.14 -6.71
C TYR A 80 3.93 7.81 -6.67
N ASP A 81 4.56 8.03 -7.83
CA ASP A 81 5.86 8.68 -7.92
C ASP A 81 5.80 10.16 -7.52
N GLU A 82 4.77 10.88 -7.97
CA GLU A 82 4.52 12.27 -7.60
C GLU A 82 4.21 12.44 -6.10
N ALA A 83 3.66 11.40 -5.46
CA ALA A 83 3.40 11.35 -4.03
C ALA A 83 4.59 10.81 -3.20
N GLU A 84 5.79 10.74 -3.78
CA GLU A 84 7.02 10.26 -3.12
C GLU A 84 6.87 8.87 -2.48
N GLY A 85 6.06 8.02 -3.10
CA GLY A 85 5.87 6.63 -2.72
C GLY A 85 4.95 6.37 -1.52
N THR A 86 4.27 7.39 -1.00
CA THR A 86 3.21 7.20 0.00
C THR A 86 1.85 7.58 -0.59
N LEU A 87 0.92 6.64 -0.62
CA LEU A 87 -0.39 6.88 -1.21
C LEU A 87 -1.54 6.27 -0.38
N LEU A 88 -2.62 7.03 -0.22
CA LEU A 88 -3.90 6.53 0.27
C LEU A 88 -4.90 6.51 -0.88
N ILE A 89 -5.36 5.33 -1.27
CA ILE A 89 -6.32 5.12 -2.36
C ILE A 89 -7.71 4.95 -1.77
N MET A 90 -8.58 5.91 -2.05
CA MET A 90 -9.96 5.94 -1.56
C MET A 90 -10.96 5.71 -2.69
N GLY A 91 -12.11 5.12 -2.36
CA GLY A 91 -13.18 4.94 -3.34
C GLY A 91 -14.38 4.20 -2.77
N GLU A 92 -15.54 4.36 -3.41
CA GLU A 92 -16.77 3.65 -3.07
C GLU A 92 -16.61 2.11 -3.18
N PRO A 93 -17.50 1.33 -2.55
CA PRO A 93 -17.58 -0.11 -2.81
C PRO A 93 -17.72 -0.40 -4.30
N GLY A 94 -16.91 -1.31 -4.83
CA GLY A 94 -16.91 -1.64 -6.26
C GLY A 94 -16.23 -0.63 -7.18
N ALA A 95 -15.63 0.46 -6.66
CA ALA A 95 -14.95 1.48 -7.48
C ALA A 95 -13.62 1.01 -8.12
N GLY A 96 -13.26 -0.28 -8.00
CA GLY A 96 -12.02 -0.82 -8.60
C GLY A 96 -10.74 -0.53 -7.82
N LYS A 97 -10.80 -0.26 -6.50
CA LYS A 97 -9.62 -0.02 -5.65
C LYS A 97 -8.60 -1.16 -5.71
N THR A 98 -9.05 -2.40 -5.60
CA THR A 98 -8.15 -3.56 -5.74
C THR A 98 -7.58 -3.63 -7.17
N THR A 99 -8.36 -3.33 -8.20
CA THR A 99 -7.87 -3.27 -9.59
C THR A 99 -6.76 -2.24 -9.76
N ILE A 100 -6.93 -1.01 -9.26
CA ILE A 100 -5.93 0.05 -9.39
C ILE A 100 -4.69 -0.24 -8.52
N LEU A 101 -4.88 -0.85 -7.35
CA LEU A 101 -3.77 -1.33 -6.52
C LEU A 101 -2.96 -2.40 -7.28
N LEU A 102 -3.62 -3.33 -7.95
CA LEU A 102 -2.95 -4.39 -8.70
C LEU A 102 -2.28 -3.89 -9.99
N GLN A 103 -2.81 -2.85 -10.63
CA GLN A 103 -2.10 -2.12 -11.69
C GLN A 103 -0.79 -1.53 -11.16
N LEU A 104 -0.84 -0.85 -10.00
CA LEU A 104 0.35 -0.31 -9.35
C LEU A 104 1.35 -1.43 -9.00
N VAL A 105 0.88 -2.56 -8.45
CA VAL A 105 1.73 -3.73 -8.14
C VAL A 105 2.43 -4.25 -9.40
N SER A 106 1.73 -4.32 -10.53
CA SER A 106 2.30 -4.78 -11.79
C SER A 106 3.49 -3.92 -12.23
N ASP A 107 3.32 -2.60 -12.21
CA ASP A 107 4.37 -1.66 -12.61
C ASP A 107 5.54 -1.66 -11.61
N LEU A 108 5.26 -1.68 -10.30
CA LEU A 108 6.28 -1.74 -9.25
C LEU A 108 7.07 -3.06 -9.29
N LEU A 109 6.42 -4.19 -9.63
CA LEU A 109 7.11 -5.47 -9.81
C LEU A 109 8.08 -5.40 -10.99
N LEU A 110 7.68 -4.80 -12.11
CA LEU A 110 8.54 -4.63 -13.27
C LEU A 110 9.78 -3.80 -12.91
N ARG A 111 9.60 -2.66 -12.22
CA ARG A 111 10.70 -1.84 -11.72
C ARG A 111 11.63 -2.62 -10.81
N ALA A 112 11.08 -3.36 -9.86
CA ALA A 112 11.86 -4.20 -8.95
C ALA A 112 12.61 -5.33 -9.67
N GLN A 113 12.09 -5.87 -10.78
CA GLN A 113 12.81 -6.87 -11.57
C GLN A 113 13.98 -6.26 -12.36
N MET A 114 13.81 -5.03 -12.85
CA MET A 114 14.83 -4.32 -13.62
C MET A 114 15.97 -3.77 -12.75
N GLU A 115 15.64 -3.21 -11.58
CA GLU A 115 16.63 -2.61 -10.68
C GLU A 115 16.49 -3.15 -9.25
N ALA A 116 17.60 -3.64 -8.70
CA ALA A 116 17.64 -4.23 -7.36
C ALA A 116 17.47 -3.20 -6.24
N THR A 117 17.67 -1.92 -6.54
CA THR A 117 17.48 -0.77 -5.64
C THR A 117 16.01 -0.51 -5.31
N HIS A 118 15.08 -0.90 -6.20
CA HIS A 118 13.66 -0.77 -5.92
C HIS A 118 13.20 -1.81 -4.87
N PRO A 119 12.32 -1.42 -3.94
CA PRO A 119 11.80 -2.34 -2.93
C PRO A 119 10.91 -3.41 -3.55
N ILE A 120 10.70 -4.50 -2.83
CA ILE A 120 9.81 -5.59 -3.21
C ILE A 120 8.38 -5.17 -2.87
N PRO A 121 7.48 -4.96 -3.86
CA PRO A 121 6.09 -4.67 -3.59
C PRO A 121 5.40 -5.93 -3.03
N VAL A 122 4.72 -5.81 -1.90
CA VAL A 122 3.98 -6.91 -1.28
C VAL A 122 2.61 -6.42 -0.83
N VAL A 123 1.55 -7.09 -1.31
CA VAL A 123 0.18 -6.78 -0.90
C VAL A 123 -0.17 -7.57 0.37
N PHE A 124 -0.70 -6.85 1.34
CA PHE A 124 -1.21 -7.40 2.60
C PHE A 124 -2.68 -7.03 2.74
N SER A 125 -3.54 -8.03 2.94
CA SER A 125 -4.97 -7.80 3.21
C SER A 125 -5.14 -7.42 4.67
N LEU A 126 -5.55 -6.18 4.94
CA LEU A 126 -5.77 -5.67 6.30
C LEU A 126 -6.90 -6.42 7.02
N ALA A 127 -7.84 -7.02 6.29
CA ALA A 127 -8.91 -7.84 6.85
C ALA A 127 -8.41 -8.99 7.75
N SER A 128 -7.18 -9.49 7.56
CA SER A 128 -6.60 -10.53 8.43
C SER A 128 -5.86 -9.98 9.65
N TRP A 129 -5.75 -8.66 9.82
CA TRP A 129 -5.10 -8.05 10.98
C TRP A 129 -6.04 -8.03 12.18
N ALA A 130 -5.72 -8.86 13.19
CA ALA A 130 -6.57 -9.04 14.36
C ALA A 130 -6.35 -8.01 15.49
N GLY A 131 -5.38 -7.11 15.37
CA GLY A 131 -5.05 -6.12 16.41
C GLY A 131 -4.26 -6.65 17.60
N ASN A 132 -3.84 -7.91 17.57
CA ASN A 132 -3.09 -8.55 18.65
C ASN A 132 -1.56 -8.41 18.53
N LEU A 133 -1.06 -7.93 17.39
CA LEU A 133 0.36 -7.77 17.10
C LEU A 133 0.64 -6.41 16.47
N PRO A 134 1.82 -5.81 16.71
CA PRO A 134 2.29 -4.68 15.93
C PRO A 134 2.23 -4.99 14.43
N LEU A 135 1.87 -4.00 13.61
CA LEU A 135 1.64 -4.19 12.17
C LEU A 135 2.85 -4.83 11.47
N GLY A 136 4.07 -4.43 11.84
CA GLY A 136 5.31 -5.01 11.30
C GLY A 136 5.47 -6.50 11.60
N ASP A 137 5.15 -6.93 12.83
CA ASP A 137 5.26 -8.33 13.23
C ASP A 137 4.18 -9.17 12.55
N TRP A 138 2.97 -8.62 12.40
CA TRP A 138 1.92 -9.23 11.60
C TRP A 138 2.33 -9.39 10.13
N MET A 139 2.94 -8.38 9.50
CA MET A 139 3.43 -8.49 8.12
C MET A 139 4.49 -9.60 7.98
N VAL A 140 5.39 -9.76 8.96
CA VAL A 140 6.34 -10.87 8.98
C VAL A 140 5.62 -12.22 9.06
N ASN A 141 4.53 -12.32 9.82
CA ASN A 141 3.70 -13.53 9.85
C ASN A 141 3.05 -13.80 8.49
N GLU A 142 2.48 -12.78 7.85
CA GLU A 142 1.84 -12.92 6.53
C GLU A 142 2.87 -13.32 5.46
N LEU A 143 4.08 -12.76 5.49
CA LEU A 143 5.20 -13.17 4.63
C LEU A 143 5.54 -14.65 4.81
N ALA A 144 5.56 -15.14 6.06
CA ALA A 144 5.83 -16.55 6.33
C ALA A 144 4.69 -17.46 5.88
N ASN A 145 3.45 -17.07 6.14
CA ASN A 145 2.28 -17.93 5.96
C ASN A 145 1.83 -17.99 4.48
N ARG A 146 1.86 -16.85 3.77
CA ARG A 146 1.35 -16.76 2.39
C ARG A 146 2.44 -16.88 1.33
N TYR A 147 3.64 -16.39 1.66
CA TYR A 147 4.74 -16.30 0.72
C TYR A 147 5.89 -17.24 1.09
N GLU A 148 5.74 -18.08 2.11
CA GLU A 148 6.76 -19.05 2.56
C GLU A 148 8.13 -18.39 2.76
N VAL A 149 8.15 -17.15 3.24
CA VAL A 149 9.37 -16.41 3.55
C VAL A 149 9.77 -16.72 5.00
N PRO A 150 10.99 -17.20 5.27
CA PRO A 150 11.43 -17.40 6.64
C PRO A 150 11.30 -16.12 7.47
N ARG A 151 10.72 -16.21 8.67
CA ARG A 151 10.43 -15.04 9.54
C ARG A 151 11.65 -14.13 9.73
N ARG A 152 12.82 -14.72 9.92
CA ARG A 152 14.09 -13.98 10.06
C ARG A 152 14.42 -13.13 8.83
N LEU A 153 14.18 -13.67 7.63
CA LEU A 153 14.38 -12.94 6.38
C LEU A 153 13.32 -11.83 6.22
N GLY A 154 12.06 -12.11 6.57
CA GLY A 154 11.00 -11.08 6.57
C GLY A 154 11.31 -9.91 7.51
N GLN A 155 11.82 -10.21 8.72
CA GLN A 155 12.28 -9.19 9.68
C GLN A 155 13.45 -8.36 9.13
N GLU A 156 14.41 -9.01 8.48
CA GLU A 156 15.55 -8.34 7.84
C GLU A 156 15.08 -7.40 6.73
N TRP A 157 14.20 -7.87 5.84
CA TRP A 157 13.64 -7.05 4.77
C TRP A 157 12.86 -5.85 5.30
N LEU A 158 12.04 -6.06 6.33
CA LEU A 158 11.31 -4.96 6.97
C LEU A 158 12.25 -3.95 7.61
N LYS A 159 13.28 -4.42 8.34
CA LYS A 159 14.26 -3.55 9.01
C LYS A 159 15.07 -2.71 8.01
N ASN A 160 15.42 -3.30 6.87
CA ASN A 160 16.30 -2.67 5.88
C ASN A 160 15.55 -1.83 4.83
N GLY A 161 14.22 -1.67 4.94
CA GLY A 161 13.45 -0.93 3.93
C GLY A 161 13.33 -1.65 2.59
N ALA A 162 13.56 -2.97 2.54
CA ALA A 162 13.56 -3.73 1.30
C ALA A 162 12.15 -4.07 0.78
N LEU A 163 11.12 -3.81 1.59
CA LEU A 163 9.72 -4.03 1.24
C LEU A 163 9.03 -2.70 0.94
N LEU A 164 8.05 -2.77 0.05
CA LEU A 164 7.03 -1.75 -0.15
C LEU A 164 5.69 -2.40 0.21
N PRO A 165 5.15 -2.14 1.41
CA PRO A 165 3.86 -2.66 1.82
C PRO A 165 2.72 -1.96 1.09
N LEU A 166 1.86 -2.75 0.45
CA LEU A 166 0.57 -2.32 -0.09
C LEU A 166 -0.53 -2.91 0.78
N LEU A 167 -1.12 -2.09 1.64
CA LEU A 167 -2.10 -2.49 2.64
C LEU A 167 -3.51 -2.33 2.06
N ASP A 168 -4.14 -3.43 1.69
CA ASP A 168 -5.45 -3.44 1.01
C ASP A 168 -6.60 -3.69 2.00
N GLY A 169 -7.65 -2.87 1.91
CA GLY A 169 -8.93 -3.12 2.57
C GLY A 169 -9.02 -2.68 4.03
N LEU A 170 -8.62 -1.44 4.37
CA LEU A 170 -8.83 -0.92 5.73
C LEU A 170 -10.31 -0.94 6.13
N ASP A 171 -11.22 -0.76 5.17
CA ASP A 171 -12.67 -0.84 5.36
C ASP A 171 -13.19 -2.27 5.64
N GLU A 172 -12.40 -3.28 5.28
CA GLU A 172 -12.72 -4.70 5.50
C GLU A 172 -12.28 -5.19 6.88
N VAL A 173 -11.53 -4.36 7.63
CA VAL A 173 -11.24 -4.61 9.04
C VAL A 173 -12.54 -4.49 9.84
N GLU A 174 -12.72 -5.38 10.83
CA GLU A 174 -13.82 -5.32 11.79
C GLU A 174 -13.98 -3.89 12.34
N GLN A 175 -15.22 -3.41 12.40
CA GLN A 175 -15.52 -1.99 12.67
C GLN A 175 -14.90 -1.51 13.99
N GLU A 176 -14.91 -2.34 15.02
CA GLU A 176 -14.35 -2.06 16.35
C GLU A 176 -12.82 -1.93 16.34
N LYS A 177 -12.15 -2.50 15.32
CA LYS A 177 -10.69 -2.54 15.18
C LYS A 177 -10.15 -1.55 14.14
N ARG A 178 -11.00 -0.94 13.30
CA ARG A 178 -10.55 -0.02 12.23
C ARG A 178 -9.69 1.14 12.74
N VAL A 179 -10.12 1.79 13.81
CA VAL A 179 -9.36 2.90 14.43
C VAL A 179 -8.00 2.41 14.92
N ALA A 180 -7.96 1.26 15.61
CA ALA A 180 -6.71 0.66 16.06
C ALA A 180 -5.80 0.28 14.88
N CYS A 181 -6.38 -0.18 13.76
CA CYS A 181 -5.63 -0.51 12.54
C CYS A 181 -5.01 0.74 11.92
N ALA A 182 -5.78 1.82 11.77
CA ALA A 182 -5.27 3.09 11.27
C ALA A 182 -4.15 3.65 12.17
N LEU A 183 -4.30 3.58 13.49
CA LEU A 183 -3.25 3.94 14.44
C LEU A 183 -1.99 3.07 14.28
N ALA A 184 -2.16 1.75 14.09
CA ALA A 184 -1.05 0.84 13.87
C ALA A 184 -0.29 1.12 12.56
N ILE A 185 -1.00 1.51 11.50
CA ILE A 185 -0.41 1.97 10.24
C ILE A 185 0.39 3.25 10.45
N ASN A 186 -0.15 4.22 11.19
CA ASN A 186 0.55 5.47 11.49
C ASN A 186 1.80 5.23 12.34
N GLN A 187 1.70 4.40 13.38
CA GLN A 187 2.87 4.01 14.20
C GLN A 187 3.92 3.27 13.37
N PHE A 188 3.50 2.39 12.47
CA PHE A 188 4.39 1.71 11.54
C PHE A 188 5.14 2.71 10.65
N ARG A 189 4.42 3.66 10.03
CA ARG A 189 5.02 4.70 9.20
C ARG A 189 5.98 5.59 9.97
N GLN A 190 5.66 5.95 11.21
CA GLN A 190 6.57 6.72 12.07
C GLN A 190 7.86 5.94 12.38
N LYS A 191 7.74 4.63 12.65
CA LYS A 191 8.90 3.76 12.91
C LYS A 191 9.77 3.53 11.67
N TYR A 192 9.16 3.48 10.49
CA TYR A 192 9.82 3.23 9.20
C TYR A 192 9.62 4.42 8.25
N MET A 193 9.98 5.63 8.70
CA MET A 193 9.67 6.91 8.03
C MET A 193 10.06 6.99 6.55
N SER A 194 11.14 6.29 6.16
CA SER A 194 11.63 6.26 4.77
C SER A 194 11.06 5.13 3.93
N MET A 195 10.16 4.29 4.46
CA MET A 195 9.58 3.15 3.75
C MET A 195 8.33 3.58 2.99
N PRO A 196 8.32 3.48 1.64
CA PRO A 196 7.13 3.72 0.84
C PRO A 196 5.98 2.80 1.29
N THR A 197 4.77 3.32 1.35
CA THR A 197 3.58 2.57 1.82
C THR A 197 2.35 3.01 1.05
N VAL A 198 1.58 2.05 0.55
CA VAL A 198 0.29 2.29 -0.09
C VAL A 198 -0.81 1.70 0.78
N VAL A 199 -1.92 2.42 0.96
CA VAL A 199 -3.08 1.94 1.73
C VAL A 199 -4.34 2.13 0.89
N THR A 200 -5.27 1.18 0.95
CA THR A 200 -6.60 1.36 0.36
C THR A 200 -7.69 1.39 1.43
N CYS A 201 -8.71 2.23 1.24
CA CYS A 201 -9.89 2.27 2.10
C CYS A 201 -11.15 2.74 1.37
N ARG A 202 -12.33 2.57 1.97
CA ARG A 202 -13.56 3.24 1.50
C ARG A 202 -13.55 4.72 1.82
N ILE A 203 -14.14 5.52 0.94
CA ILE A 203 -14.28 6.96 1.12
C ILE A 203 -15.18 7.34 2.30
N LYS A 204 -16.13 6.47 2.69
CA LYS A 204 -17.07 6.71 3.81
C LYS A 204 -16.51 6.38 5.19
N ASP A 205 -15.40 5.64 5.24
CA ASP A 205 -14.68 5.32 6.47
C ASP A 205 -13.59 6.38 6.76
N TYR A 206 -13.62 7.48 6.00
CA TYR A 206 -12.74 8.65 6.11
C TYR A 206 -13.54 9.89 6.54
#